data_AF-A0A957HEN9-F1
#
_entry.id   AF-A0A957HEN9-F1
#
_cell.length_a   1.000
_cell.length_b   1.000
_cell.length_c   1.000
_cell.angle_alpha   90.00
_cell.angle_beta   90.00
_cell.angle_gamma   90.00
#
_symmetry.space_group_name_H-M   'P 1'
#
loop_
_entity.id
_entity.type
_entity.pdbx_description
1 polymer ?
#
loop_
_entity_poly.entity_id
_entity_poly.type
_entity_poly.pdbx_seq_one_letter_code
_entity_poly.pdbx_strand_id
1 'polypeptide(L)'
;MAAVPSTGQITAPRLLTRRYVVALSLIALIALATQLLVQVSLSRQTDDSREINIAGRQRMLSQRLTKNVLALSFPNDVLTHEQRLDQLQQTLDLWVTSHIGLQEGDAELGLVGDNSATVQELYASIEDNHEAMVTGATCILALERGQEAPECTESVDQYTTQILENEADFLTGMDAIVFQYDDESSAALNSIRLLEILLFVVLLVTLIGEVFLVFRPAIAQVAKAFDSLQARQRRLEAASADYRLIAENIPELIWRQTPHGIVTYVSPSVTEVLGAQPQELIGHAIHSRYHESDYDRLVKADTAVN
;
A
#
# COMPACT_ATOMS: atom_id res chain seq x y z
N MET A 1 -52.23 -8.57 31.67
CA MET A 1 -50.96 -7.89 31.32
C MET A 1 -49.89 -8.95 31.11
N ALA A 2 -49.64 -9.35 29.87
CA ALA A 2 -48.62 -10.34 29.54
C ALA A 2 -47.27 -9.64 29.34
N ALA A 3 -46.24 -10.13 30.03
CA ALA A 3 -44.89 -9.61 29.99
C ALA A 3 -44.26 -9.80 28.58
N VAL A 4 -43.70 -8.72 28.05
CA VAL A 4 -42.84 -8.72 26.86
C VAL A 4 -41.46 -9.25 27.28
N PRO A 5 -40.93 -10.35 26.70
CA PRO A 5 -39.59 -10.79 27.03
C PRO A 5 -38.52 -10.04 26.22
N SER A 6 -37.67 -9.33 26.98
CA SER A 6 -36.20 -9.20 26.90
C SER A 6 -35.48 -9.07 25.54
N THR A 7 -35.06 -7.85 25.22
CA THR A 7 -33.66 -7.40 25.03
C THR A 7 -32.56 -8.44 24.71
N GLY A 8 -32.71 -9.22 23.63
CA GLY A 8 -31.68 -10.19 23.18
C GLY A 8 -30.98 -9.90 21.85
N GLN A 9 -31.34 -8.86 21.09
CA GLN A 9 -31.01 -8.79 19.65
C GLN A 9 -29.97 -7.75 19.19
N ILE A 10 -29.30 -7.01 20.09
CA ILE A 10 -28.42 -5.88 19.68
C ILE A 10 -26.91 -6.28 19.55
N THR A 11 -26.51 -7.51 19.89
CA THR A 11 -25.09 -7.93 19.89
C THR A 11 -24.54 -8.42 18.55
N ALA A 12 -25.39 -9.00 17.69
CA ALA A 12 -24.97 -9.57 16.41
C ALA A 12 -24.32 -8.58 15.40
N PRO A 13 -24.86 -7.36 15.18
CA PRO A 13 -24.29 -6.46 14.17
C PRO A 13 -22.92 -5.90 14.57
N ARG A 14 -22.69 -5.62 15.87
CA ARG A 14 -21.40 -5.07 16.35
C ARG A 14 -20.25 -6.08 16.23
N LEU A 15 -20.52 -7.37 16.40
CA LEU A 15 -19.53 -8.44 16.22
C LEU A 15 -19.09 -8.59 14.76
N LEU A 16 -20.02 -8.47 13.81
CA LEU A 16 -19.73 -8.51 12.38
C LEU A 16 -18.88 -7.32 11.94
N THR A 17 -19.26 -6.10 12.35
CA THR A 17 -18.48 -4.89 12.06
C THR A 17 -17.07 -4.99 12.62
N ARG A 18 -16.89 -5.49 13.85
CA ARG A 18 -15.56 -5.67 14.44
C ARG A 18 -14.71 -6.65 13.65
N ARG A 19 -15.27 -7.80 13.24
CA ARG A 19 -14.56 -8.79 12.42
C ARG A 19 -14.13 -8.20 11.07
N TYR A 20 -15.04 -7.47 10.42
CA TYR A 20 -14.77 -6.80 9.15
C TYR A 20 -13.66 -5.74 9.26
N VAL A 21 -13.74 -4.88 10.28
CA VAL A 21 -12.72 -3.84 10.52
C VAL A 21 -11.35 -4.49 10.79
N VAL A 22 -11.29 -5.51 11.64
CA VAL A 22 -10.02 -6.20 11.93
C VAL A 22 -9.43 -6.83 10.68
N ALA A 23 -10.25 -7.49 9.86
CA ALA A 23 -9.77 -8.19 8.69
C ALA A 23 -9.28 -7.21 7.60
N LEU A 24 -10.06 -6.17 7.31
CA LEU A 24 -9.62 -5.11 6.39
C LEU A 24 -8.38 -4.36 6.88
N SER A 25 -8.30 -4.06 8.18
CA SER A 25 -7.11 -3.42 8.75
C SER A 25 -5.88 -4.32 8.62
N LEU A 26 -6.03 -5.63 8.75
CA LEU A 26 -4.94 -6.60 8.55
C LEU A 26 -4.46 -6.59 7.09
N ILE A 27 -5.38 -6.63 6.12
CA ILE A 27 -5.06 -6.53 4.69
C ILE A 27 -4.34 -5.21 4.39
N ALA A 28 -4.89 -4.08 4.85
CA ALA A 28 -4.31 -2.77 4.61
C ALA A 28 -2.90 -2.66 5.21
N LEU A 29 -2.68 -3.21 6.41
CA LEU A 29 -1.39 -3.20 7.08
C LEU A 29 -0.35 -4.08 6.37
N ILE A 30 -0.75 -5.28 5.92
CA ILE A 30 0.12 -6.15 5.12
C ILE A 30 0.48 -5.46 3.81
N ALA A 31 -0.51 -4.90 3.09
CA ALA A 31 -0.27 -4.21 1.83
C ALA A 31 0.65 -3.00 1.99
N LEU A 32 0.48 -2.22 3.06
CA LEU A 32 1.35 -1.07 3.37
C LEU A 32 2.78 -1.53 3.71
N ALA A 33 2.92 -2.61 4.48
CA ALA A 33 4.24 -3.18 4.80
C ALA A 33 4.95 -3.69 3.55
N THR A 34 4.24 -4.40 2.66
CA THR A 34 4.77 -4.85 1.37
C THR A 34 5.21 -3.65 0.53
N GLN A 35 4.38 -2.61 0.40
CA GLN A 35 4.73 -1.42 -0.37
C GLN A 35 5.96 -0.71 0.20
N LEU A 36 6.07 -0.59 1.53
CA LEU A 36 7.22 0.02 2.18
C LEU A 36 8.51 -0.77 1.89
N LEU A 37 8.45 -2.10 2.00
CA LEU A 37 9.59 -2.97 1.68
C LEU A 37 10.03 -2.84 0.23
N VAL A 38 9.09 -2.78 -0.72
CA VAL A 38 9.40 -2.57 -2.15
C VAL A 38 10.12 -1.23 -2.35
N GLN A 39 9.65 -0.16 -1.72
CA GLN A 39 10.30 1.15 -1.84
C GLN A 39 11.72 1.16 -1.28
N VAL A 40 11.93 0.55 -0.10
CA VAL A 40 13.27 0.41 0.49
C VAL A 40 14.16 -0.44 -0.41
N SER A 41 13.65 -1.53 -0.97
CA SER A 41 14.41 -2.40 -1.88
C SER A 41 14.85 -1.68 -3.15
N LEU A 42 13.95 -0.90 -3.78
CA LEU A 42 14.25 -0.13 -5.00
C LEU A 42 15.26 1.00 -4.74
N SER A 43 15.17 1.65 -3.57
CA SER A 43 16.14 2.67 -3.19
C SER A 43 17.54 2.07 -3.07
N ARG A 44 17.68 0.97 -2.31
CA ARG A 44 18.97 0.29 -2.14
C ARG A 44 19.56 -0.19 -3.47
N GLN A 45 18.73 -0.77 -4.34
CA GLN A 45 19.18 -1.20 -5.67
C GLN A 45 19.78 -0.05 -6.52
N THR A 46 19.26 1.16 -6.35
CA THR A 46 19.75 2.34 -7.10
C THR A 46 21.13 2.77 -6.62
N ASP A 47 21.36 2.72 -5.31
CA ASP A 47 22.65 3.07 -4.71
C ASP A 47 23.71 2.01 -5.05
N ASP A 48 23.40 0.72 -4.87
CA ASP A 48 24.29 -0.42 -5.22
C ASP A 48 24.73 -0.36 -6.71
N SER A 49 23.79 -0.08 -7.61
CA SER A 49 24.10 0.01 -9.05
C SER A 49 25.08 1.13 -9.39
N ARG A 50 25.10 2.20 -8.59
CA ARG A 50 26.00 3.33 -8.79
C ARG A 50 27.41 2.98 -8.36
N GLU A 51 27.57 2.36 -7.20
CA GLU A 51 28.85 1.88 -6.67
C GLU A 51 29.49 0.89 -7.64
N ILE A 52 28.75 -0.13 -8.09
CA ILE A 52 29.21 -1.12 -9.08
C ILE A 52 29.69 -0.44 -10.37
N ASN A 53 28.99 0.60 -10.84
CA ASN A 53 29.36 1.30 -12.07
C ASN A 53 30.63 2.14 -11.88
N ILE A 54 30.75 2.89 -10.78
CA ILE A 54 31.94 3.70 -10.48
C ILE A 54 33.17 2.80 -10.27
N ALA A 55 33.02 1.73 -9.48
CA ALA A 55 34.01 0.68 -9.31
C ALA A 55 34.38 0.04 -10.66
N GLY A 56 33.37 -0.27 -11.49
CA GLY A 56 33.58 -0.79 -12.84
C GLY A 56 34.40 0.15 -13.73
N ARG A 57 34.22 1.48 -13.59
CA ARG A 57 35.00 2.50 -14.32
C ARG A 57 36.44 2.59 -13.85
N GLN A 58 36.78 2.24 -12.62
CA GLN A 58 38.17 2.24 -12.13
C GLN A 58 39.09 1.40 -13.01
N ARG A 59 38.60 0.23 -13.46
CA ARG A 59 39.32 -0.64 -14.41
C ARG A 59 39.63 0.08 -15.72
N MET A 60 38.63 0.71 -16.32
CA MET A 60 38.82 1.49 -17.55
C MET A 60 39.77 2.68 -17.34
N LEU A 61 39.64 3.38 -16.20
CA LEU A 61 40.47 4.53 -15.88
C LEU A 61 41.93 4.13 -15.65
N SER A 62 42.22 3.02 -14.96
CA SER A 62 43.58 2.50 -14.80
C SER A 62 44.24 2.20 -16.15
N GLN A 63 43.56 1.49 -17.04
CA GLN A 63 44.04 1.21 -18.40
C GLN A 63 44.19 2.48 -19.24
N ARG A 64 43.26 3.43 -19.11
CA ARG A 64 43.31 4.71 -19.81
C ARG A 64 44.48 5.56 -19.31
N LEU A 65 44.77 5.55 -18.01
CA LEU A 65 45.92 6.21 -17.40
C LEU A 65 47.22 5.67 -18.01
N THR A 66 47.41 4.34 -17.99
CA THR A 66 48.56 3.67 -18.61
C THR A 66 48.71 4.04 -20.08
N LYS A 67 47.60 3.99 -20.84
CA LYS A 67 47.60 4.35 -22.27
C LYS A 67 47.99 5.82 -22.49
N ASN A 68 47.49 6.74 -21.67
CA ASN A 68 47.81 8.16 -21.79
C ASN A 68 49.30 8.42 -21.53
N VAL A 69 49.88 7.75 -20.52
CA VAL A 69 51.31 7.83 -20.21
C VAL A 69 52.15 7.30 -21.37
N LEU A 70 51.85 6.09 -21.85
CA LEU A 70 52.54 5.50 -23.01
C LEU A 70 52.46 6.40 -24.26
N ALA A 71 51.34 7.09 -24.46
CA ALA A 71 51.14 7.99 -25.60
C ALA A 71 52.04 9.23 -25.55
N LEU A 72 52.62 9.60 -24.40
CA LEU A 72 53.56 10.71 -24.30
C LEU A 72 54.88 10.42 -25.03
N SER A 73 55.31 9.15 -25.04
CA SER A 73 56.54 8.71 -25.72
C SER A 73 56.42 8.68 -27.25
N PHE A 74 55.21 8.81 -27.81
CA PHE A 74 55.00 8.82 -29.25
C PHE A 74 54.98 10.24 -29.84
N PRO A 75 55.52 10.42 -31.06
CA PRO A 75 55.47 11.70 -31.77
C PRO A 75 54.02 12.21 -31.94
N ASN A 76 53.84 13.54 -31.95
CA ASN A 76 52.54 14.17 -32.14
C ASN A 76 51.92 13.78 -33.50
N ASP A 77 50.83 13.01 -33.47
CA ASP A 77 50.11 12.59 -34.69
C ASP A 77 48.71 13.23 -34.76
N VAL A 78 47.94 13.23 -33.66
CA VAL A 78 46.55 13.75 -33.61
C VAL A 78 46.34 14.79 -32.51
N LEU A 79 46.92 14.59 -31.33
CA LEU A 79 46.84 15.53 -30.20
C LEU A 79 48.19 16.25 -30.03
N THR A 80 48.16 17.48 -29.53
CA THR A 80 49.38 18.14 -29.05
C THR A 80 49.87 17.47 -27.77
N HIS A 81 51.13 17.70 -27.42
CA HIS A 81 51.70 17.18 -26.17
C HIS A 81 50.94 17.71 -24.95
N GLU A 82 50.64 19.01 -24.89
CA GLU A 82 49.84 19.61 -23.81
C GLU A 82 48.45 18.98 -23.69
N GLN A 83 47.78 18.70 -24.81
CA GLN A 83 46.48 18.01 -24.79
C GLN A 83 46.57 16.58 -24.24
N ARG A 84 47.70 15.88 -24.42
CA ARG A 84 47.91 14.56 -23.80
C ARG A 84 48.11 14.69 -22.30
N LEU A 85 48.85 15.69 -21.84
CA LEU A 85 49.02 16.00 -20.41
C LEU A 85 47.67 16.36 -19.77
N ASP A 86 46.83 17.14 -20.44
CA ASP A 86 45.47 17.45 -19.95
C ASP A 86 44.59 16.20 -19.85
N GLN A 87 44.66 15.30 -20.82
CA GLN A 87 43.93 14.03 -20.77
C GLN A 87 44.43 13.10 -19.66
N LEU A 88 45.75 13.06 -19.43
CA LEU A 88 46.35 12.33 -18.33
C LEU A 88 45.88 12.88 -16.99
N GLN A 89 45.96 14.21 -16.80
CA GLN A 89 45.48 14.89 -15.60
C GLN A 89 44.01 14.59 -15.33
N GLN A 90 43.13 14.78 -16.31
CA GLN A 90 41.69 14.51 -16.14
C GLN A 90 41.40 13.05 -15.81
N THR A 91 42.17 12.12 -16.38
CA THR A 91 42.02 10.69 -16.08
C THR A 91 42.47 10.39 -14.66
N LEU A 92 43.62 10.94 -14.24
CA LEU A 92 44.16 10.79 -12.90
C LEU A 92 43.22 11.38 -11.85
N ASP A 93 42.76 12.62 -12.03
CA ASP A 93 41.87 13.31 -11.09
C ASP A 93 40.57 12.52 -10.88
N LEU A 94 39.95 12.07 -11.98
CA LEU A 94 38.71 11.29 -11.91
C LEU A 94 38.94 9.92 -11.27
N TRP A 95 40.07 9.28 -11.57
CA TRP A 95 40.43 7.98 -11.02
C TRP A 95 40.61 8.06 -9.50
N VAL A 96 41.45 8.99 -9.02
CA VAL A 96 41.73 9.23 -7.60
C VAL A 96 40.47 9.63 -6.84
N THR A 97 39.71 10.60 -7.36
CA THR A 97 38.48 11.08 -6.69
C THR A 97 37.47 9.95 -6.55
N SER A 98 37.31 9.14 -7.60
CA SER A 98 36.41 8.00 -7.56
C SER A 98 36.91 6.88 -6.64
N HIS A 99 38.22 6.64 -6.56
CA HIS A 99 38.81 5.62 -5.66
C HIS A 99 38.58 5.99 -4.19
N ILE A 100 38.86 7.25 -3.82
CA ILE A 100 38.59 7.77 -2.46
C ILE A 100 37.09 7.77 -2.17
N GLY A 101 36.27 8.28 -3.10
CA GLY A 101 34.83 8.34 -2.92
C GLY A 101 34.19 6.96 -2.75
N LEU A 102 34.73 5.91 -3.37
CA LEU A 102 34.26 4.53 -3.17
C LEU A 102 34.59 4.01 -1.76
N GLN A 103 35.68 4.46 -1.14
CA GLN A 103 36.11 4.01 0.18
C GLN A 103 35.49 4.83 1.32
N GLU A 104 35.45 6.15 1.18
CA GLU A 104 35.07 7.08 2.25
C GLU A 104 33.69 7.72 2.05
N GLY A 105 33.12 7.58 0.86
CA GLY A 105 31.89 8.25 0.44
C GLY A 105 32.16 9.60 -0.22
N ASP A 106 31.25 10.00 -1.11
CA ASP A 106 31.32 11.26 -1.86
C ASP A 106 29.91 11.69 -2.25
N ALA A 107 29.45 12.84 -1.75
CA ALA A 107 28.10 13.32 -2.00
C ALA A 107 27.86 13.78 -3.45
N GLU A 108 28.88 14.25 -4.15
CA GLU A 108 28.79 14.67 -5.56
C GLU A 108 28.68 13.46 -6.49
N LEU A 109 29.43 12.40 -6.18
CA LEU A 109 29.34 11.10 -6.86
C LEU A 109 28.14 10.28 -6.37
N GLY A 110 27.49 10.69 -5.28
CA GLY A 110 26.37 9.99 -4.65
C GLY A 110 26.76 8.62 -4.12
N LEU A 111 27.95 8.54 -3.51
CA LEU A 111 28.56 7.38 -2.86
C LEU A 111 28.42 7.51 -1.34
N VAL A 112 28.07 6.41 -0.67
CA VAL A 112 27.86 6.41 0.79
C VAL A 112 29.14 6.09 1.56
N GLY A 113 30.01 5.23 1.02
CA GLY A 113 31.26 4.83 1.68
C GLY A 113 31.09 3.81 2.81
N ASP A 114 29.94 3.13 2.90
CA ASP A 114 29.67 2.11 3.93
C ASP A 114 30.05 0.70 3.42
N ASN A 115 31.32 0.52 3.09
CA ASN A 115 31.83 -0.75 2.54
C ASN A 115 31.84 -1.87 3.58
N SER A 116 31.56 -3.10 3.13
CA SER A 116 31.72 -4.30 3.95
C SER A 116 33.17 -4.52 4.35
N ALA A 117 33.40 -5.29 5.43
CA ALA A 117 34.75 -5.64 5.86
C ALA A 117 35.56 -6.36 4.75
N THR A 118 34.89 -7.16 3.91
CA THR A 118 35.51 -7.86 2.78
C THR A 118 35.94 -6.88 1.69
N VAL A 119 35.09 -5.92 1.34
CA VAL A 119 35.43 -4.87 0.37
C VAL A 119 36.57 -3.99 0.87
N GLN A 120 36.57 -3.62 2.16
CA GLN A 120 37.68 -2.86 2.77
C GLN A 120 39.01 -3.62 2.70
N GLU A 121 39.01 -4.93 2.94
CA GLU A 121 40.21 -5.77 2.82
C GLU A 121 40.71 -5.85 1.37
N LEU A 122 39.79 -5.96 0.40
CA LEU A 122 40.14 -5.94 -1.02
C LEU A 122 40.74 -4.59 -1.45
N TYR A 123 40.19 -3.46 -1.01
CA TYR A 123 40.78 -2.13 -1.26
C TYR A 123 42.17 -2.01 -0.64
N ALA A 124 42.34 -2.44 0.61
CA ALA A 124 43.65 -2.45 1.26
C ALA A 124 44.69 -3.29 0.48
N SER A 125 44.26 -4.36 -0.20
CA SER A 125 45.16 -5.20 -1.02
C SER A 125 45.65 -4.55 -2.32
N ILE A 126 44.93 -3.55 -2.82
CA ILE A 126 45.29 -2.82 -4.06
C ILE A 126 45.87 -1.43 -3.80
N GLU A 127 45.85 -0.94 -2.55
CA GLU A 127 46.21 0.44 -2.24
C GLU A 127 47.66 0.76 -2.62
N ASP A 128 48.61 -0.13 -2.31
CA ASP A 128 50.02 0.07 -2.69
C ASP A 128 50.18 0.24 -4.22
N ASN A 129 49.45 -0.55 -5.01
CA ASN A 129 49.46 -0.44 -6.47
C ASN A 129 48.85 0.87 -6.95
N HIS A 130 47.73 1.28 -6.34
CA HIS A 130 47.05 2.54 -6.62
C HIS A 130 47.98 3.73 -6.31
N GLU A 131 48.55 3.80 -5.10
CA GLU A 131 49.46 4.87 -4.69
C GLU A 131 50.71 4.94 -5.59
N ALA A 132 51.27 3.80 -5.97
CA ALA A 132 52.41 3.74 -6.89
C ALA A 132 52.06 4.34 -8.26
N MET A 133 50.91 3.99 -8.82
CA MET A 133 50.45 4.53 -10.10
C MET A 133 50.11 6.02 -10.03
N VAL A 134 49.47 6.48 -8.94
CA VAL A 134 49.15 7.90 -8.70
C VAL A 134 50.44 8.72 -8.60
N THR A 135 51.41 8.23 -7.83
CA THR A 135 52.72 8.87 -7.68
C THR A 135 53.42 8.97 -9.03
N GLY A 136 53.48 7.87 -9.79
CA GLY A 136 54.08 7.85 -11.13
C GLY A 136 53.42 8.85 -12.08
N ALA A 137 52.09 8.86 -12.16
CA ALA A 137 51.36 9.76 -13.06
C ALA A 137 51.52 11.23 -12.66
N THR A 138 51.50 11.53 -11.36
CA THR A 138 51.70 12.89 -10.82
C THR A 138 53.11 13.40 -11.14
N CYS A 139 54.13 12.56 -10.94
CA CYS A 139 55.50 12.92 -11.26
C CYS A 139 55.74 13.10 -12.77
N ILE A 140 55.14 12.27 -13.62
CA ILE A 140 55.21 12.46 -15.08
C ILE A 140 54.60 13.81 -15.48
N LEU A 141 53.42 14.15 -14.95
CA LEU A 141 52.77 15.44 -15.21
C LEU A 141 53.64 16.63 -14.80
N ALA A 142 54.27 16.56 -13.61
CA ALA A 142 55.14 17.61 -13.12
C ALA A 142 56.42 17.77 -13.97
N LEU A 143 57.08 16.66 -14.32
CA LEU A 143 58.31 16.67 -15.10
C LEU A 143 58.08 17.16 -16.54
N GLU A 144 57.04 16.69 -17.22
CA GLU A 144 56.70 17.08 -18.60
C GLU A 144 56.25 18.55 -18.68
N ARG A 145 55.62 19.09 -17.63
CA ARG A 145 55.25 20.52 -17.54
C ARG A 145 56.38 21.42 -17.01
N GLY A 146 57.53 20.86 -16.64
CA GLY A 146 58.65 21.62 -16.08
C GLY A 146 58.34 22.28 -14.73
N GLN A 147 57.49 21.66 -13.92
CA GLN A 147 57.14 22.11 -12.57
C GLN A 147 58.18 21.64 -11.55
N GLU A 148 58.42 22.43 -10.49
CA GLU A 148 59.28 22.00 -9.39
C GLU A 148 58.57 20.90 -8.57
N ALA A 149 59.11 19.68 -8.59
CA ALA A 149 58.62 18.55 -7.81
C ALA A 149 59.81 17.81 -7.15
N PRO A 150 60.23 18.24 -5.93
CA PRO A 150 61.41 17.68 -5.25
C PRO A 150 61.28 16.20 -4.90
N GLU A 151 60.06 15.70 -4.66
CA GLU A 151 59.79 14.27 -4.46
C GLU A 151 59.99 13.43 -5.73
N CYS A 152 59.94 14.02 -6.92
CA CYS A 152 60.02 13.31 -8.19
C CYS A 152 61.47 13.14 -8.63
N THR A 153 62.17 12.15 -8.09
CA THR A 153 63.62 11.94 -8.32
C THR A 153 63.94 11.10 -9.56
N GLU A 154 62.99 10.30 -10.04
CA GLU A 154 63.19 9.36 -11.16
C GLU A 154 62.85 9.99 -12.52
N SER A 155 63.22 9.30 -13.61
CA SER A 155 62.88 9.73 -14.97
C SER A 155 61.44 9.38 -15.36
N VAL A 156 60.91 10.05 -16.40
CA VAL A 156 59.59 9.76 -16.98
C VAL A 156 59.47 8.28 -17.39
N ASP A 157 60.53 7.69 -17.94
CA ASP A 157 60.54 6.27 -18.34
C ASP A 157 60.45 5.32 -17.14
N GLN A 158 61.07 5.68 -16.01
CA GLN A 158 61.00 4.88 -14.78
C GLN A 158 59.60 4.94 -14.17
N TYR A 159 58.99 6.11 -14.07
CA TYR A 159 57.59 6.24 -13.62
C TYR A 159 56.61 5.54 -14.58
N THR A 160 56.88 5.57 -15.89
CA THR A 160 56.08 4.83 -16.87
C THR A 160 56.15 3.33 -16.60
N THR A 161 57.34 2.81 -16.30
CA THR A 161 57.55 1.40 -15.94
C THR A 161 56.84 1.05 -14.64
N GLN A 162 56.94 1.90 -13.61
CA GLN A 162 56.22 1.73 -12.34
C GLN A 162 54.71 1.62 -12.56
N ILE A 163 54.11 2.48 -13.39
CA ILE A 163 52.68 2.41 -13.70
C ILE A 163 52.33 1.08 -14.39
N LEU A 164 53.12 0.64 -15.36
CA LEU A 164 52.91 -0.61 -16.08
C LEU A 164 53.00 -1.85 -15.19
N GLU A 165 53.95 -1.86 -14.24
CA GLU A 165 54.16 -2.98 -13.32
C GLU A 165 53.02 -3.13 -12.31
N ASN A 166 52.39 -2.02 -11.90
CA ASN A 166 51.32 -2.01 -10.89
C ASN A 166 49.90 -2.13 -11.50
N GLU A 167 49.72 -1.77 -12.77
CA GLU A 167 48.40 -1.79 -13.43
C GLU A 167 47.73 -3.17 -13.40
N ALA A 168 48.48 -4.23 -13.69
CA ALA A 168 47.91 -5.57 -13.82
C ALA A 168 47.34 -6.09 -12.49
N ASP A 169 48.05 -5.85 -11.38
CA ASP A 169 47.62 -6.25 -10.05
C ASP A 169 46.48 -5.36 -9.55
N PHE A 170 46.54 -4.05 -9.80
CA PHE A 170 45.42 -3.14 -9.53
C PHE A 170 44.16 -3.57 -10.28
N LEU A 171 44.27 -3.86 -11.59
CA LEU A 171 43.14 -4.25 -12.44
C LEU A 171 42.50 -5.55 -11.94
N THR A 172 43.32 -6.53 -11.56
CA THR A 172 42.85 -7.82 -11.03
C THR A 172 42.13 -7.65 -9.69
N GLY A 173 42.68 -6.84 -8.78
CA GLY A 173 42.01 -6.56 -7.51
C GLY A 173 40.75 -5.72 -7.67
N MET A 174 40.73 -4.78 -8.62
CA MET A 174 39.53 -4.00 -8.96
C MET A 174 38.42 -4.87 -9.58
N ASP A 175 38.77 -5.87 -10.39
CA ASP A 175 37.81 -6.89 -10.85
C ASP A 175 37.20 -7.63 -9.65
N ALA A 176 38.02 -8.05 -8.68
CA ALA A 176 37.54 -8.73 -7.48
C ALA A 176 36.60 -7.85 -6.63
N ILE A 177 36.91 -6.56 -6.47
CA ILE A 177 36.05 -5.59 -5.77
C ILE A 177 34.71 -5.42 -6.50
N VAL A 178 34.73 -5.26 -7.83
CA VAL A 178 33.49 -5.14 -8.63
C VAL A 178 32.62 -6.38 -8.49
N PHE A 179 33.22 -7.58 -8.54
CA PHE A 179 32.49 -8.82 -8.29
C PHE A 179 31.95 -8.92 -6.87
N GLN A 180 32.69 -8.46 -5.87
CA GLN A 180 32.24 -8.46 -4.49
C GLN A 180 31.03 -7.54 -4.29
N TYR A 181 31.03 -6.33 -4.87
CA TYR A 181 29.84 -5.46 -4.85
C TYR A 181 28.62 -6.10 -5.51
N ASP A 182 28.81 -6.78 -6.66
CA ASP A 182 27.73 -7.48 -7.37
C ASP A 182 27.15 -8.65 -6.56
N ASP A 183 28.01 -9.43 -5.88
CA ASP A 183 27.60 -10.54 -5.01
C ASP A 183 26.84 -10.04 -3.77
N GLU A 184 27.34 -8.99 -3.10
CA GLU A 184 26.69 -8.40 -1.93
C GLU A 184 25.31 -7.82 -2.26
N SER A 185 25.21 -7.07 -3.37
CA SER A 185 23.92 -6.53 -3.84
C SER A 185 22.94 -7.66 -4.19
N SER A 186 23.41 -8.69 -4.92
CA SER A 186 22.58 -9.84 -5.31
C SER A 186 22.07 -10.64 -4.10
N ALA A 187 22.92 -10.87 -3.09
CA ALA A 187 22.56 -11.59 -1.87
C ALA A 187 21.54 -10.83 -1.02
N ALA A 188 21.71 -9.51 -0.88
CA ALA A 188 20.77 -8.64 -0.16
C ALA A 188 19.38 -8.64 -0.83
N LEU A 189 19.34 -8.55 -2.16
CA LEU A 189 18.10 -8.54 -2.94
C LEU A 189 17.33 -9.87 -2.87
N ASN A 190 18.03 -11.01 -2.85
CA ASN A 190 17.40 -12.33 -2.76
C ASN A 190 16.64 -12.54 -1.45
N SER A 191 17.21 -12.07 -0.33
CA SER A 191 16.57 -12.17 0.99
C SER A 191 15.29 -11.33 1.07
N ILE A 192 15.32 -10.11 0.51
CA ILE A 192 14.15 -9.22 0.46
C ILE A 192 13.06 -9.82 -0.44
N ARG A 193 13.43 -10.38 -1.59
CA ARG A 193 12.48 -11.01 -2.53
C ARG A 193 11.72 -12.17 -1.90
N LEU A 194 12.37 -13.02 -1.09
CA LEU A 194 11.70 -14.14 -0.42
C LEU A 194 10.65 -13.63 0.58
N LEU A 195 11.00 -12.59 1.35
CA LEU A 195 10.07 -11.96 2.29
C LEU A 195 8.87 -11.34 1.56
N GLU A 196 9.10 -10.69 0.41
CA GLU A 196 8.03 -10.12 -0.42
C GLU A 196 7.05 -11.19 -0.91
N ILE A 197 7.55 -12.30 -1.46
CA ILE A 197 6.73 -13.44 -1.89
C ILE A 197 5.94 -14.01 -0.71
N LEU A 198 6.58 -14.15 0.46
CA LEU A 198 5.91 -14.65 1.66
C LEU A 198 4.77 -13.72 2.10
N LEU A 199 5.00 -12.41 2.14
CA LEU A 199 3.96 -11.43 2.47
C LEU A 199 2.82 -11.42 1.45
N PHE A 200 3.13 -11.57 0.16
CA PHE A 200 2.12 -11.70 -0.89
C PHE A 200 1.25 -12.95 -0.72
N VAL A 201 1.87 -14.10 -0.40
CA VAL A 201 1.14 -15.34 -0.09
C VAL A 201 0.27 -15.16 1.15
N VAL A 202 0.78 -14.52 2.22
CA VAL A 202 0.02 -14.23 3.44
C VAL A 202 -1.17 -13.31 3.15
N LEU A 203 -1.01 -12.29 2.30
CA LEU A 203 -2.08 -11.41 1.86
C LEU A 203 -3.19 -12.19 1.13
N LEU A 204 -2.79 -13.08 0.21
CA LEU A 204 -3.73 -13.91 -0.55
C LEU A 204 -4.48 -14.89 0.35
N VAL A 205 -3.78 -15.54 1.29
CA VAL A 205 -4.40 -16.41 2.31
C VAL A 205 -5.36 -15.60 3.20
N THR A 206 -5.01 -14.36 3.55
CA THR A 206 -5.87 -13.47 4.35
C THR A 206 -7.16 -13.13 3.61
N LEU A 207 -7.06 -12.74 2.33
CA LEU A 207 -8.23 -12.48 1.46
C LEU A 207 -9.15 -13.70 1.34
N ILE A 208 -8.56 -14.88 1.10
CA ILE A 208 -9.32 -16.13 1.07
C ILE A 208 -10.01 -16.37 2.42
N GLY A 209 -9.26 -16.21 3.52
CA GLY A 209 -9.78 -16.33 4.89
C GLY A 209 -10.98 -15.42 5.15
N GLU A 210 -10.95 -14.17 4.70
CA GLU A 210 -12.08 -13.25 4.83
C GLU A 210 -13.34 -13.75 4.12
N VAL A 211 -13.19 -14.30 2.90
CA VAL A 211 -14.32 -14.86 2.15
C VAL A 211 -15.01 -15.95 2.95
N PHE A 212 -14.25 -16.86 3.54
CA PHE A 212 -14.81 -17.99 4.28
C PHE A 212 -15.28 -17.62 5.69
N LEU A 213 -14.56 -16.77 6.42
CA LEU A 213 -14.80 -16.49 7.84
C LEU A 213 -15.69 -15.26 8.08
N VAL A 214 -15.70 -14.30 7.16
CA VAL A 214 -16.43 -13.03 7.31
C VAL A 214 -17.57 -12.94 6.30
N PHE A 215 -17.28 -12.99 4.99
CA PHE A 215 -18.28 -12.73 3.96
C PHE A 215 -19.34 -13.83 3.86
N ARG A 216 -18.94 -15.10 3.77
CA ARG A 216 -19.90 -16.24 3.71
C ARG A 216 -20.91 -16.25 4.87
N PRO A 217 -20.50 -16.20 6.15
CA PRO A 217 -21.47 -16.21 7.25
C PRO A 217 -22.28 -14.91 7.34
N ALA A 218 -21.74 -13.77 6.90
CA ALA A 218 -22.50 -12.52 6.84
C ALA A 218 -23.62 -12.59 5.80
N ILE A 219 -23.32 -13.05 4.57
CA ILE A 219 -24.31 -13.24 3.50
C ILE A 219 -25.40 -14.22 3.93
N ALA A 220 -25.03 -15.33 4.58
CA ALA A 220 -26.00 -16.29 5.09
C ALA A 220 -26.94 -15.69 6.16
N GLN A 221 -26.44 -14.81 7.02
CA GLN A 221 -27.26 -14.10 8.01
C GLN A 221 -28.22 -13.10 7.36
N VAL A 222 -27.74 -12.35 6.36
CA VAL A 222 -28.58 -11.40 5.61
C VAL A 222 -29.69 -12.13 4.86
N ALA A 223 -29.38 -13.27 4.23
CA ALA A 223 -30.38 -14.10 3.56
C ALA A 223 -31.48 -14.57 4.53
N LYS A 224 -31.09 -15.12 5.70
CA LYS A 224 -32.06 -15.53 6.74
C LYS A 224 -32.89 -14.34 7.27
N ALA A 225 -32.27 -13.17 7.43
CA ALA A 225 -32.98 -11.98 7.86
C ALA A 225 -34.05 -11.58 6.83
N PHE A 226 -33.71 -11.61 5.54
CA PHE A 226 -34.64 -11.34 4.44
C PHE A 226 -35.80 -12.35 4.42
N ASP A 227 -35.52 -13.65 4.54
CA ASP A 227 -36.56 -14.69 4.61
C ASP A 227 -37.51 -14.47 5.79
N SER A 228 -36.98 -14.09 6.96
CA SER A 228 -37.78 -13.83 8.15
C SER A 228 -38.67 -12.59 8.00
N LEU A 229 -38.20 -11.55 7.31
CA LEU A 229 -38.98 -10.35 7.00
C LEU A 229 -40.10 -10.68 6.02
N GLN A 230 -39.81 -11.45 4.98
CA GLN A 230 -40.82 -11.86 4.01
C GLN A 230 -41.89 -12.75 4.67
N ALA A 231 -41.50 -13.65 5.57
CA ALA A 231 -42.44 -14.46 6.33
C ALA A 231 -43.32 -13.62 7.28
N ARG A 232 -42.76 -12.60 7.94
CA ARG A 232 -43.54 -11.65 8.75
C ARG A 232 -44.53 -10.85 7.92
N GLN A 233 -44.10 -10.37 6.75
CA GLN A 233 -44.97 -9.65 5.82
C GLN A 233 -46.17 -10.51 5.39
N ARG A 234 -45.91 -11.76 4.95
CA ARG A 234 -46.98 -12.70 4.58
C ARG A 234 -47.94 -12.99 5.74
N ARG A 235 -47.44 -13.11 6.97
CA ARG A 235 -48.27 -13.31 8.16
C ARG A 235 -49.15 -12.11 8.46
N LEU A 236 -48.62 -10.88 8.32
CA LEU A 236 -49.40 -9.66 8.47
C LEU A 236 -50.48 -9.54 7.40
N GLU A 237 -50.15 -9.86 6.15
CA GLU A 237 -51.10 -9.87 5.04
C GLU A 237 -52.21 -10.91 5.25
N ALA A 238 -51.86 -12.14 5.63
CA ALA A 238 -52.82 -13.20 5.93
C ALA A 238 -53.72 -12.83 7.13
N ALA A 239 -53.14 -12.35 8.23
CA ALA A 239 -53.92 -11.91 9.39
C ALA A 239 -54.87 -10.75 9.03
N SER A 240 -54.41 -9.79 8.21
CA SER A 240 -55.23 -8.68 7.72
C SER A 240 -56.40 -9.19 6.86
N ALA A 241 -56.15 -10.14 5.96
CA ALA A 241 -57.18 -10.77 5.14
C ALA A 241 -58.20 -11.56 6.00
N ASP A 242 -57.73 -12.31 6.99
CA ASP A 242 -58.59 -13.06 7.92
C ASP A 242 -59.48 -12.11 8.74
N TYR A 243 -58.91 -11.03 9.29
CA TYR A 243 -59.70 -10.01 10.00
C TYR A 243 -60.76 -9.38 9.09
N ARG A 244 -60.40 -9.07 7.84
CA ARG A 244 -61.33 -8.52 6.87
C ARG A 244 -62.47 -9.49 6.56
N LEU A 245 -62.16 -10.77 6.34
CA LEU A 245 -63.15 -11.82 6.10
C LEU A 245 -64.13 -11.93 7.27
N ILE A 246 -63.61 -11.98 8.50
CA ILE A 246 -64.43 -12.07 9.71
C ILE A 246 -65.32 -10.83 9.84
N ALA A 247 -64.75 -9.62 9.75
CA ALA A 247 -65.51 -8.38 9.92
C ALA A 247 -66.54 -8.15 8.80
N GLU A 248 -66.29 -8.63 7.57
CA GLU A 248 -67.22 -8.54 6.45
C GLU A 248 -68.37 -9.57 6.52
N ASN A 249 -68.22 -10.67 7.27
CA ASN A 249 -69.21 -11.77 7.32
C ASN A 249 -69.87 -12.00 8.69
N ILE A 250 -69.50 -11.24 9.73
CA ILE A 250 -70.21 -11.31 11.02
C ILE A 250 -71.62 -10.68 10.88
N PRO A 251 -72.69 -11.36 11.32
CA PRO A 251 -74.06 -10.84 11.26
C PRO A 251 -74.33 -9.72 12.28
N GLU A 252 -73.48 -9.56 13.29
CA GLU A 252 -73.55 -8.43 14.23
C GLU A 252 -73.08 -7.13 13.56
N LEU A 253 -73.69 -6.01 13.96
CA LEU A 253 -73.28 -4.70 13.51
C LEU A 253 -72.04 -4.24 14.28
N ILE A 254 -70.91 -4.12 13.57
CA ILE A 254 -69.64 -3.64 14.11
C ILE A 254 -69.34 -2.29 13.46
N TRP A 255 -69.11 -1.25 14.24
CA TRP A 255 -68.55 0.01 13.73
C TRP A 255 -67.34 0.45 14.55
N ARG A 256 -66.47 1.22 13.90
CA ARG A 256 -65.38 1.96 14.52
C ARG A 256 -65.61 3.43 14.27
N GLN A 257 -65.36 4.27 15.27
CA GLN A 257 -65.46 5.72 15.15
C GLN A 257 -64.20 6.41 15.67
N THR A 258 -63.97 7.65 15.24
CA THR A 258 -62.96 8.53 15.84
C THR A 258 -63.40 8.94 17.25
N PRO A 259 -62.48 9.47 18.09
CA PRO A 259 -62.86 10.07 19.37
C PRO A 259 -63.90 11.20 19.27
N HIS A 260 -64.08 11.80 18.08
CA HIS A 260 -65.10 12.82 17.81
C HIS A 260 -66.44 12.25 17.30
N GLY A 261 -66.62 10.93 17.36
CA GLY A 261 -67.87 10.26 16.97
C GLY A 261 -68.08 10.11 15.46
N ILE A 262 -67.04 10.33 14.64
CA ILE A 262 -67.12 10.14 13.18
C ILE A 262 -66.86 8.67 12.86
N VAL A 263 -67.78 8.01 12.16
CA VAL A 263 -67.64 6.59 11.79
C VAL A 263 -66.51 6.43 10.77
N THR A 264 -65.54 5.56 11.08
CA THR A 264 -64.38 5.25 10.23
C THR A 264 -64.46 3.87 9.57
N TYR A 265 -65.27 2.97 10.12
CA TYR A 265 -65.57 1.66 9.55
C TYR A 265 -66.94 1.20 10.05
N VAL A 266 -67.72 0.52 9.21
CA VAL A 266 -68.96 -0.17 9.59
C VAL A 266 -69.07 -1.48 8.80
N SER A 267 -69.48 -2.55 9.46
CA SER A 267 -69.63 -3.88 8.85
C SER A 267 -70.77 -3.92 7.83
N PRO A 268 -70.72 -4.80 6.81
CA PRO A 268 -71.78 -4.92 5.79
C PRO A 268 -73.17 -5.29 6.35
N SER A 269 -73.22 -5.93 7.52
CA SER A 269 -74.46 -6.24 8.24
C SER A 269 -75.33 -5.01 8.55
N VAL A 270 -74.79 -3.79 8.47
CA VAL A 270 -75.56 -2.55 8.64
C VAL A 270 -76.71 -2.39 7.66
N THR A 271 -76.58 -2.94 6.45
CA THR A 271 -77.64 -2.91 5.45
C THR A 271 -78.81 -3.79 5.88
N GLU A 272 -78.54 -4.94 6.49
CA GLU A 272 -79.57 -5.86 6.98
C GLU A 272 -80.18 -5.39 8.32
N VAL A 273 -79.33 -4.87 9.22
CA VAL A 273 -79.74 -4.46 10.58
C VAL A 273 -80.42 -3.09 10.60
N LEU A 274 -79.91 -2.10 9.84
CA LEU A 274 -80.39 -0.71 9.87
C LEU A 274 -80.94 -0.23 8.51
N GLY A 275 -80.83 -1.00 7.43
CA GLY A 275 -81.31 -0.61 6.11
C GLY A 275 -80.46 0.44 5.37
N ALA A 276 -79.34 0.88 5.96
CA ALA A 276 -78.46 1.90 5.40
C ALA A 276 -77.25 1.28 4.69
N GLN A 277 -76.72 1.94 3.66
CA GLN A 277 -75.50 1.47 3.01
C GLN A 277 -74.25 1.92 3.80
N PRO A 278 -73.18 1.10 3.88
CA PRO A 278 -71.96 1.48 4.61
C PRO A 278 -71.39 2.85 4.23
N GLN A 279 -71.45 3.22 2.94
CA GLN A 279 -70.94 4.50 2.44
C GLN A 279 -71.74 5.71 2.96
N GLU A 280 -72.98 5.53 3.39
CA GLU A 280 -73.85 6.60 3.91
C GLU A 280 -73.53 6.94 5.38
N LEU A 281 -72.80 6.06 6.06
CA LEU A 281 -72.45 6.19 7.47
C LEU A 281 -70.97 6.52 7.67
N ILE A 282 -70.08 5.95 6.85
CA ILE A 282 -68.64 6.24 6.93
C ILE A 282 -68.39 7.74 6.65
N GLY A 283 -67.55 8.37 7.46
CA GLY A 283 -67.21 9.80 7.38
C GLY A 283 -68.23 10.74 8.02
N HIS A 284 -69.35 10.22 8.51
CA HIS A 284 -70.40 11.00 9.17
C HIS A 284 -70.40 10.78 10.68
N ALA A 285 -70.87 11.77 11.43
CA ALA A 285 -70.96 11.66 12.88
C ALA A 285 -72.16 10.81 13.29
N ILE A 286 -71.94 9.80 14.13
CA ILE A 286 -72.98 8.79 14.46
C ILE A 286 -74.21 9.41 15.12
N HIS A 287 -74.01 10.44 15.96
CA HIS A 287 -75.10 11.13 16.66
C HIS A 287 -76.07 11.84 15.71
N SER A 288 -75.63 12.22 14.51
CA SER A 288 -76.51 12.84 13.51
C SER A 288 -77.61 11.91 12.99
N ARG A 289 -77.50 10.61 13.29
CA ARG A 289 -78.46 9.56 12.91
C ARG A 289 -79.28 9.03 14.08
N TYR A 290 -79.05 9.52 15.30
CA TYR A 290 -79.92 9.20 16.43
C TYR A 290 -81.30 9.80 16.20
N HIS A 291 -82.35 9.06 16.57
CA HIS A 291 -83.70 9.59 16.55
C HIS A 291 -83.79 10.76 17.54
N GLU A 292 -84.53 11.82 17.20
CA GLU A 292 -84.58 13.07 17.96
C GLU A 292 -84.99 12.86 19.43
N SER A 293 -85.86 11.88 19.70
CA SER A 293 -86.28 11.50 21.05
C SER A 293 -85.18 10.89 21.92
N ASP A 294 -84.15 10.29 21.31
CA ASP A 294 -83.09 9.56 22.01
C ASP A 294 -81.74 10.30 21.99
N TYR A 295 -81.64 11.40 21.23
CA TYR A 295 -80.40 12.16 21.03
C TYR A 295 -79.77 12.59 22.36
N ASP A 296 -80.52 13.30 23.22
CA ASP A 296 -80.01 13.82 24.49
C ASP A 296 -79.58 12.72 25.47
N ARG A 297 -80.26 11.56 25.43
CA ARG A 297 -79.93 10.41 26.27
C ARG A 297 -78.65 9.74 25.79
N LEU A 298 -78.54 9.50 24.48
CA LEU A 298 -77.41 8.78 23.89
C LEU A 298 -76.15 9.64 23.84
N VAL A 299 -76.24 10.93 23.53
CA VAL A 299 -75.08 11.85 23.54
C VAL A 299 -74.51 12.01 24.95
N LYS A 300 -75.36 12.06 25.99
CA LYS A 300 -74.89 12.06 27.40
C LYS A 300 -74.21 10.74 27.80
N ALA A 301 -74.70 9.61 27.31
CA ALA A 301 -74.08 8.32 27.55
C ALA A 301 -72.72 8.20 26.85
N ASP A 302 -72.62 8.69 25.61
CA ASP A 302 -71.40 8.63 24.79
C ASP A 302 -70.30 9.57 25.31
N THR A 303 -70.68 10.72 25.87
CA THR A 303 -69.77 11.67 26.54
C THR A 303 -69.34 11.26 27.95
N ALA A 304 -70.04 10.30 28.57
CA ALA A 304 -69.68 9.78 29.90
C ALA A 304 -68.72 8.58 29.86
N VAL A 305 -68.51 7.97 28.69
CA VAL A 305 -67.71 6.74 28.49
C VAL A 305 -66.36 7.02 27.80
N ASN A 306 -66.19 8.19 27.17
CA ASN A 306 -64.91 8.70 26.67
C ASN A 306 -64.19 9.53 27.74
#